data_AF-S4RRN6-F1
#
_entry.id   AF-S4RRN6-F1
#
_cell.length_a   1.000
_cell.length_b   1.000
_cell.length_c   1.000
_cell.angle_alpha   90.00
_cell.angle_beta   90.00
_cell.angle_gamma   90.00
#
_symmetry.space_group_name_H-M   'P 1'
#
loop_
_entity.id
_entity.type
_entity.pdbx_description
1 polymer ?
#
loop_
_entity_poly.entity_id
_entity_poly.type
_entity_poly.pdbx_seq_one_letter_code
_entity_poly.pdbx_strand_id
1 'polypeptide(L)'
;VAGQSVPVSPGAGQSLPVSPGAGQSVPVSPGAGGNALPLWGNEKTMNMNPLILTNIQASPYFKVELYELKTYHEVDEIYYKVSHLEPWEKGSRKTAGQTGMCGGVRGVGTGGIVSTAFCLLYKLFTLKLTRKQLNGLITHSDSPYIRGLGFMYIRY
;
A
#
# COMPACT_ATOMS: atom_id res chain seq x y z
N VAL A 1 25.63 9.80 -64.97
CA VAL A 1 25.24 9.32 -63.62
C VAL A 1 25.54 10.48 -62.67
N ALA A 2 24.66 11.47 -62.51
CA ALA A 2 23.42 11.45 -61.73
C ALA A 2 23.64 11.14 -60.23
N GLY A 3 23.24 12.07 -59.36
CA GLY A 3 22.98 11.83 -57.93
C GLY A 3 24.06 12.38 -57.00
N GLN A 4 24.02 13.65 -56.58
CA GLN A 4 23.18 14.22 -55.51
C GLN A 4 23.99 14.46 -54.23
N SER A 5 24.24 15.75 -53.99
CA SER A 5 24.56 16.34 -52.70
C SER A 5 23.51 15.99 -51.65
N VAL A 6 23.93 15.44 -50.51
CA VAL A 6 23.09 15.26 -49.33
C VAL A 6 23.44 16.35 -48.30
N PRO A 7 22.44 17.08 -47.76
CA PRO A 7 22.68 18.24 -46.90
C PRO A 7 22.97 17.86 -45.44
N VAL A 8 23.86 18.65 -44.82
CA VAL A 8 24.04 18.74 -43.37
C VAL A 8 22.84 19.47 -42.74
N SER A 9 22.04 18.76 -41.96
CA SER A 9 20.97 19.36 -41.15
C SER A 9 21.53 19.98 -39.86
N PRO A 10 21.22 21.24 -39.55
CA PRO A 10 21.45 21.80 -38.23
C PRO A 10 20.30 21.36 -37.31
N GLY A 11 20.60 20.46 -36.37
CA GLY A 11 19.67 20.08 -35.30
C GLY A 11 19.50 21.25 -34.34
N ALA A 12 18.43 22.02 -34.54
CA ALA A 12 18.01 23.11 -33.67
C ALA A 12 17.87 22.65 -32.22
N GLY A 13 18.49 23.40 -31.30
CA GLY A 13 18.15 23.35 -29.90
C GLY A 13 16.68 23.70 -29.71
N GLN A 14 15.91 22.76 -29.14
CA GLN A 14 14.59 23.06 -28.59
C GLN A 14 14.61 22.75 -27.11
N SER A 15 14.68 23.84 -26.36
CA SER A 15 14.28 23.94 -24.96
C SER A 15 12.88 23.37 -24.73
N LEU A 16 12.75 22.69 -23.60
CA LEU A 16 11.54 22.15 -22.96
C LEU A 16 10.29 23.03 -23.12
N PRO A 17 9.10 22.42 -23.11
CA PRO A 17 8.05 22.88 -22.22
C PRO A 17 7.89 21.89 -21.07
N VAL A 18 8.32 22.33 -19.88
CA VAL A 18 7.92 21.71 -18.62
C VAL A 18 6.43 22.03 -18.45
N SER A 19 5.55 21.06 -18.63
CA SER A 19 4.11 21.24 -18.39
C SER A 19 3.86 21.46 -16.89
N PRO A 20 3.31 22.61 -16.46
CA PRO A 20 2.72 22.73 -15.14
C PRO A 20 1.23 22.37 -15.28
N GLY A 21 0.92 21.07 -15.17
CA GLY A 21 -0.42 20.54 -15.42
C GLY A 21 -1.13 20.10 -14.15
N ALA A 22 -1.87 21.03 -13.54
CA ALA A 22 -2.99 20.82 -12.64
C ALA A 22 -2.72 20.03 -11.34
N GLY A 23 -2.39 20.77 -10.28
CA GLY A 23 -2.88 20.41 -8.96
C GLY A 23 -4.41 20.35 -9.01
N GLN A 24 -4.97 19.15 -8.98
CA GLN A 24 -6.39 18.97 -8.71
C GLN A 24 -6.60 19.38 -7.26
N SER A 25 -7.07 20.61 -7.07
CA SER A 25 -7.71 21.04 -5.83
C SER A 25 -8.92 20.15 -5.63
N VAL A 26 -8.77 19.12 -4.79
CA VAL A 26 -9.90 18.32 -4.36
C VAL A 26 -10.79 19.24 -3.52
N PRO A 27 -12.08 19.42 -3.86
CA PRO A 27 -12.99 20.15 -3.00
C PRO A 27 -13.18 19.35 -1.72
N VAL A 28 -12.45 19.71 -0.66
CA VAL A 28 -12.79 19.28 0.69
C VAL A 28 -14.03 20.09 1.07
N SER A 29 -15.22 19.55 0.81
CA SER A 29 -16.44 20.02 1.45
C SER A 29 -16.42 19.58 2.91
N PRO A 30 -16.35 20.50 3.89
CA PRO A 30 -16.55 20.15 5.28
C PRO A 30 -18.05 20.20 5.54
N GLY A 31 -18.73 19.04 5.53
CA GLY A 31 -20.10 18.98 6.04
C GLY A 31 -20.98 17.88 5.48
N ALA A 32 -20.93 16.70 6.11
CA ALA A 32 -22.08 15.84 6.43
C ALA A 32 -21.56 14.63 7.21
N GLY A 33 -22.08 14.42 8.43
CA GLY A 33 -21.57 13.47 9.42
C GLY A 33 -21.72 11.99 9.03
N GLY A 34 -20.87 11.51 8.13
CA GLY A 34 -20.61 10.08 7.95
C GLY A 34 -19.49 9.64 8.89
N ASN A 35 -19.73 8.61 9.71
CA ASN A 35 -18.67 7.97 10.50
C ASN A 35 -17.64 7.23 9.63
N ALA A 36 -17.88 7.12 8.32
CA ALA A 36 -16.99 6.52 7.34
C ALA A 36 -15.79 7.42 7.02
N LEU A 37 -14.63 6.81 6.82
CA LEU A 37 -13.42 7.51 6.42
C LEU A 37 -13.41 7.74 4.89
N PRO A 38 -13.01 8.93 4.41
CA PRO A 38 -12.83 9.14 2.98
C PRO A 38 -11.68 8.27 2.47
N LEU A 39 -11.89 7.60 1.34
CA LEU A 39 -10.89 6.77 0.69
C LEU A 39 -10.30 7.51 -0.51
N TRP A 40 -8.98 7.53 -0.59
CA TRP A 40 -8.25 8.16 -1.67
C TRP A 40 -7.68 7.08 -2.58
N GLY A 41 -7.73 7.26 -3.90
CA GLY A 41 -7.18 6.28 -4.85
C GLY A 41 -8.09 5.09 -5.09
N ASN A 42 -7.54 3.86 -5.09
CA ASN A 42 -8.27 2.68 -5.55
C ASN A 42 -9.08 2.00 -4.43
N GLU A 43 -10.40 1.98 -4.61
CA GLU A 43 -11.37 1.44 -3.64
C GLU A 43 -11.32 -0.07 -3.43
N LYS A 44 -10.65 -0.82 -4.32
CA LYS A 44 -10.54 -2.27 -4.23
C LYS A 44 -9.21 -2.72 -3.67
N THR A 45 -8.15 -1.95 -3.90
CA THR A 45 -6.78 -2.37 -3.59
C THR A 45 -6.18 -1.62 -2.40
N MET A 46 -6.84 -0.60 -1.86
CA MET A 46 -6.29 0.28 -0.81
C MET A 46 -4.92 0.86 -1.21
N ASN A 47 -4.72 1.10 -2.52
CA ASN A 47 -3.45 1.53 -3.12
C ASN A 47 -2.25 0.62 -2.81
N MET A 48 -2.51 -0.65 -2.46
CA MET A 48 -1.47 -1.62 -2.14
C MET A 48 -0.76 -2.12 -3.41
N ASN A 49 0.52 -2.47 -3.28
CA ASN A 49 1.25 -3.09 -4.36
C ASN A 49 0.52 -4.37 -4.83
N PRO A 50 0.27 -4.55 -6.14
CA PRO A 50 -0.44 -5.71 -6.67
C PRO A 50 0.13 -7.05 -6.21
N LEU A 51 1.46 -7.18 -6.10
CA LEU A 51 2.11 -8.41 -5.65
C LEU A 51 1.74 -8.73 -4.20
N ILE A 52 1.70 -7.72 -3.32
CA ILE A 52 1.28 -7.92 -1.92
C ILE A 52 -0.19 -8.32 -1.89
N LEU A 53 -1.04 -7.58 -2.60
CA LEU A 53 -2.47 -7.86 -2.62
C LEU A 53 -2.78 -9.28 -3.10
N THR A 54 -2.12 -9.73 -4.18
CA THR A 54 -2.25 -11.11 -4.66
C THR A 54 -1.81 -12.13 -3.61
N ASN A 55 -0.73 -11.88 -2.87
CA ASN A 55 -0.28 -12.78 -1.81
C ASN A 55 -1.22 -12.77 -0.60
N ILE A 56 -1.79 -11.63 -0.22
CA ILE A 56 -2.84 -11.55 0.82
C ILE A 56 -4.04 -12.38 0.41
N GLN A 57 -4.58 -12.17 -0.79
CA GLN A 57 -5.75 -12.89 -1.29
C GLN A 57 -5.47 -14.39 -1.47
N ALA A 58 -4.23 -14.78 -1.72
CA ALA A 58 -3.81 -16.18 -1.77
C ALA A 58 -3.60 -16.81 -0.38
N SER A 59 -3.34 -16.00 0.65
CA SER A 59 -2.94 -16.45 1.99
C SER A 59 -4.04 -17.30 2.66
N PRO A 60 -3.72 -18.50 3.17
CA PRO A 60 -4.63 -19.28 3.99
C PRO A 60 -5.09 -18.53 5.25
N TYR A 61 -4.18 -17.77 5.87
CA TYR A 61 -4.48 -16.94 7.04
C TYR A 61 -5.61 -15.95 6.74
N PHE A 62 -5.57 -15.30 5.57
CA PHE A 62 -6.60 -14.35 5.19
C PHE A 62 -7.93 -15.02 4.82
N LYS A 63 -7.88 -16.15 4.12
CA LYS A 63 -9.07 -16.86 3.61
C LYS A 63 -9.83 -17.65 4.66
N VAL A 64 -9.13 -18.18 5.66
CA VAL A 64 -9.68 -19.11 6.64
C VAL A 64 -9.80 -18.41 7.98
N GLU A 65 -8.67 -18.08 8.61
CA GLU A 65 -8.64 -17.52 9.97
C GLU A 65 -9.32 -16.14 10.01
N LEU A 66 -8.90 -15.21 9.15
CA LEU A 66 -9.45 -13.85 9.16
C LEU A 66 -10.85 -13.75 8.55
N TYR A 67 -11.34 -14.76 7.84
CA TYR A 67 -12.69 -14.69 7.26
C TYR A 67 -13.78 -14.71 8.34
N GLU A 68 -13.55 -15.45 9.42
CA GLU A 68 -14.48 -15.60 10.53
C GLU A 68 -14.64 -14.32 11.35
N LEU A 69 -13.56 -13.53 11.46
CA LEU A 69 -13.56 -12.26 12.19
C LEU A 69 -14.36 -11.21 11.41
N LYS A 70 -15.50 -10.77 11.93
CA LYS A 70 -16.39 -9.81 11.24
C LYS A 70 -16.47 -8.47 11.94
N THR A 71 -15.94 -8.36 13.15
CA THR A 71 -16.10 -7.19 14.00
C THR A 71 -14.77 -6.57 14.36
N TYR A 72 -14.79 -5.27 14.67
CA TYR A 72 -13.62 -4.55 15.15
C TYR A 72 -13.09 -5.09 16.48
N HIS A 73 -13.94 -5.69 17.33
CA HIS A 73 -13.49 -6.21 18.62
C HIS A 73 -12.63 -7.47 18.47
N GLU A 74 -12.85 -8.26 17.42
CA GLU A 74 -12.04 -9.42 17.09
C GLU A 74 -10.63 -9.05 16.58
N VAL A 75 -10.41 -7.77 16.28
CA VAL A 75 -9.12 -7.21 15.86
C VAL A 75 -8.09 -7.21 17.02
N ASP A 76 -8.49 -7.57 18.24
CA ASP A 76 -7.57 -7.90 19.32
C ASP A 76 -6.57 -9.01 18.93
N GLU A 77 -6.88 -9.81 17.90
CA GLU A 77 -5.93 -10.73 17.29
C GLU A 77 -4.61 -10.07 16.87
N ILE A 78 -4.61 -8.76 16.53
CA ILE A 78 -3.38 -8.00 16.27
C ILE A 78 -2.40 -8.12 17.43
N TYR A 79 -2.89 -8.03 18.67
CA TYR A 79 -2.05 -8.09 19.87
C TYR A 79 -1.26 -9.40 19.95
N TYR A 80 -1.90 -10.51 19.57
CA TYR A 80 -1.33 -11.85 19.70
C TYR A 80 -0.51 -12.28 18.49
N LYS A 81 -0.91 -11.87 17.28
CA LYS A 81 -0.33 -12.40 16.02
C LYS A 81 0.68 -11.48 15.36
N VAL A 82 0.65 -10.17 15.64
CA VAL A 82 1.51 -9.20 14.95
C VAL A 82 2.79 -8.95 15.76
N SER A 83 3.93 -9.29 15.15
CA SER A 83 5.27 -9.09 15.72
C SER A 83 6.15 -8.13 14.91
N HIS A 84 5.69 -7.70 13.73
CA HIS A 84 6.35 -6.70 12.88
C HIS A 84 5.36 -6.09 11.87
N LEU A 85 5.70 -4.91 11.32
CA LEU A 85 4.87 -4.20 10.34
C LEU A 85 5.44 -4.24 8.91
N GLU A 86 6.40 -5.13 8.66
CA GLU A 86 6.93 -5.33 7.31
C GLU A 86 5.95 -6.11 6.41
N PRO A 87 5.95 -5.88 5.08
CA PRO A 87 5.09 -6.57 4.13
C PRO A 87 5.31 -8.07 4.03
N TRP A 88 6.54 -8.52 4.27
CA TRP A 88 6.92 -9.92 4.19
C TRP A 88 7.29 -10.43 5.56
N GLU A 89 6.96 -11.69 5.84
CA GLU A 89 7.46 -12.41 7.00
C GLU A 89 8.99 -12.43 6.99
N LYS A 90 9.61 -12.18 8.15
CA LYS A 90 11.07 -12.12 8.29
C LYS A 90 11.70 -13.40 7.76
N GLY A 91 12.71 -13.27 6.90
CA GLY A 91 13.39 -14.41 6.29
C GLY A 91 12.64 -15.11 5.14
N SER A 92 11.37 -14.75 4.86
CA SER A 92 10.61 -15.35 3.74
C SER A 92 10.85 -14.68 2.39
N ARG A 93 11.57 -13.54 2.39
CA ARG A 93 11.85 -12.77 1.18
C ARG A 93 12.61 -13.64 0.18
N LYS A 94 12.10 -13.79 -1.03
CA LYS A 94 12.72 -14.59 -2.08
C LYS A 94 13.88 -13.82 -2.74
N THR A 95 14.90 -13.48 -1.98
CA THR A 95 16.05 -12.68 -2.45
C THR A 95 17.01 -13.48 -3.35
N ALA A 96 16.76 -14.79 -3.51
CA ALA A 96 17.51 -15.65 -4.42
C ALA A 96 17.47 -15.10 -5.85
N GLY A 97 18.63 -14.64 -6.35
CA GLY A 97 18.78 -14.08 -7.70
C GLY A 97 18.83 -12.54 -7.78
N GLN A 98 18.69 -11.81 -6.67
CA GLN A 98 18.83 -10.35 -6.59
C GLN A 98 20.18 -9.97 -5.95
N THR A 99 21.28 -10.27 -6.62
CA THR A 99 22.63 -9.88 -6.21
C THR A 99 23.02 -8.58 -6.93
N GLY A 100 22.98 -7.44 -6.25
CA GLY A 100 23.37 -6.15 -6.83
C GLY A 100 23.02 -4.96 -5.93
N MET A 101 23.62 -3.80 -6.22
CA MET A 101 23.53 -2.57 -5.41
C MET A 101 22.10 -2.03 -5.22
N CYS A 102 21.14 -2.50 -6.03
CA CYS A 102 19.71 -2.14 -6.00
C CYS A 102 18.80 -3.27 -5.47
N GLY A 103 19.35 -4.43 -5.12
CA GLY A 103 18.57 -5.62 -4.70
C GLY A 103 17.96 -5.51 -3.30
N GLY A 104 18.54 -4.66 -2.44
CA GLY A 104 18.05 -4.42 -1.06
C GLY A 104 17.03 -3.29 -0.91
N VAL A 105 16.92 -2.38 -1.89
CA VAL A 105 16.15 -1.13 -1.78
C VAL A 105 14.73 -1.20 -2.36
N ARG A 106 14.30 -2.37 -2.86
CA ARG A 106 12.94 -2.58 -3.40
C ARG A 106 12.18 -3.64 -2.61
N GLY A 107 12.04 -3.41 -1.30
CA GLY A 107 11.54 -4.39 -0.32
C GLY A 107 10.23 -5.13 -0.66
N VAL A 108 9.43 -4.65 -1.61
CA VAL A 108 8.21 -5.33 -2.09
C VAL A 108 8.44 -6.16 -3.37
N GLY A 109 9.38 -5.80 -4.23
CA GLY A 109 9.53 -6.40 -5.58
C GLY A 109 10.02 -7.84 -5.60
N THR A 110 10.53 -8.34 -4.47
CA THR A 110 11.19 -9.63 -4.36
C THR A 110 10.22 -10.77 -4.02
N GLY A 111 9.01 -10.46 -3.54
CA GLY A 111 8.04 -11.47 -3.09
C GLY A 111 8.48 -12.17 -1.79
N GLY A 112 7.56 -12.94 -1.20
CA GLY A 112 7.78 -13.68 0.03
C GLY A 112 6.46 -14.18 0.60
N ILE A 113 6.49 -14.76 1.80
CA ILE A 113 5.26 -15.03 2.55
C ILE A 113 4.78 -13.68 3.07
N VAL A 114 3.53 -13.34 2.77
CA VAL A 114 2.95 -12.09 3.24
C VAL A 114 2.80 -12.09 4.76
N SER A 115 3.03 -10.94 5.38
CA SER A 115 2.95 -10.84 6.83
C SER A 115 1.53 -10.89 7.37
N THR A 116 1.41 -11.36 8.61
CA THR A 116 0.15 -11.28 9.38
C THR A 116 -0.35 -9.84 9.47
N ALA A 117 0.54 -8.86 9.69
CA ALA A 117 0.21 -7.45 9.74
C ALA A 117 -0.47 -6.94 8.46
N PHE A 118 0.05 -7.28 7.28
CA PHE A 118 -0.53 -6.84 6.01
C PHE A 118 -1.85 -7.56 5.70
N CYS A 119 -1.99 -8.83 6.09
CA CYS A 119 -3.27 -9.53 6.01
C CYS A 119 -4.34 -8.86 6.87
N LEU A 120 -4.01 -8.52 8.12
CA LEU A 120 -4.89 -7.82 9.05
C LEU A 120 -5.20 -6.39 8.57
N LEU A 121 -4.22 -5.65 8.04
CA LEU A 121 -4.42 -4.33 7.45
C LEU A 121 -5.49 -4.36 6.36
N TYR A 122 -5.35 -5.29 5.41
CA TYR A 122 -6.33 -5.43 4.33
C TYR A 122 -7.68 -5.94 4.84
N LYS A 123 -7.70 -6.80 5.87
CA LYS A 123 -8.95 -7.20 6.54
C LYS A 123 -9.69 -5.99 7.12
N LEU A 124 -9.01 -5.12 7.86
CA LEU A 124 -9.59 -3.89 8.41
C LEU A 124 -10.17 -3.01 7.30
N PHE A 125 -9.49 -2.96 6.15
CA PHE A 125 -9.97 -2.22 4.98
C PHE A 125 -11.27 -2.80 4.43
N THR A 126 -11.37 -4.13 4.30
CA THR A 126 -12.62 -4.78 3.85
C THR A 126 -13.79 -4.58 4.81
N LEU A 127 -13.52 -4.38 6.11
CA LEU A 127 -14.53 -4.07 7.13
C LEU A 127 -14.98 -2.60 7.12
N LYS A 128 -14.29 -1.71 6.37
CA LYS A 128 -14.55 -0.27 6.28
C LYS A 128 -14.67 0.40 7.66
N LEU A 129 -13.54 0.48 8.37
CA LEU A 129 -13.50 1.07 9.70
C LEU A 129 -14.08 2.49 9.74
N THR A 130 -14.80 2.76 10.82
CA THR A 130 -15.28 4.11 11.16
C THR A 130 -14.16 4.95 11.78
N ARG A 131 -14.32 6.28 11.75
CA ARG A 131 -13.41 7.22 12.41
C ARG A 131 -13.19 6.90 13.90
N LYS A 132 -14.24 6.47 14.60
CA LYS A 132 -14.15 6.10 16.03
C LYS A 132 -13.30 4.85 16.24
N GLN A 133 -13.51 3.83 15.42
CA GLN A 133 -12.72 2.59 15.48
C GLN A 133 -11.25 2.85 15.13
N LEU A 134 -10.99 3.63 14.10
CA LEU A 134 -9.63 4.04 13.75
C LEU A 134 -8.96 4.84 14.87
N ASN A 135 -9.68 5.77 15.49
CA ASN A 135 -9.18 6.50 16.65
C ASN A 135 -8.82 5.54 17.80
N GLY A 136 -9.68 4.56 18.09
CA GLY A 136 -9.39 3.52 19.08
C GLY A 136 -8.10 2.73 18.76
N LEU A 137 -7.83 2.47 17.48
CA LEU A 137 -6.65 1.75 17.02
C LEU A 137 -5.35 2.58 17.20
N ILE A 138 -5.37 3.87 16.85
CA ILE A 138 -4.18 4.73 16.96
C ILE A 138 -3.88 5.16 18.39
N THR A 139 -4.88 5.22 19.27
CA THR A 139 -4.69 5.57 20.69
C THR A 139 -4.49 4.35 21.59
N HIS A 140 -4.45 3.15 21.03
CA HIS A 140 -4.36 1.91 21.81
C HIS A 140 -3.06 1.87 22.63
N SER A 141 -3.16 1.70 23.95
CA SER A 141 -2.01 1.65 24.86
C SER A 141 -1.23 0.34 24.77
N ASP A 142 -1.94 -0.75 24.52
CA ASP A 142 -1.45 -2.07 24.88
C ASP A 142 -0.41 -2.65 23.92
N SER A 143 -0.42 -2.21 22.65
CA SER A 143 0.59 -2.66 21.69
C SER A 143 0.98 -1.56 20.69
N PRO A 144 2.29 -1.36 20.46
CA PRO A 144 2.77 -0.45 19.42
C PRO A 144 2.38 -0.91 18.01
N TYR A 145 2.17 -2.21 17.79
CA TYR A 145 1.79 -2.74 16.49
C TYR A 145 0.33 -2.42 16.13
N ILE A 146 -0.57 -2.39 17.11
CA ILE A 146 -1.96 -1.93 16.93
C ILE A 146 -1.96 -0.48 16.45
N ARG A 147 -1.23 0.40 17.14
CA ARG A 147 -1.08 1.80 16.74
C ARG A 147 -0.46 1.93 15.35
N GLY A 148 0.61 1.18 15.09
CA GLY A 148 1.29 1.17 13.81
C GLY A 148 0.37 0.75 12.65
N LEU A 149 -0.49 -0.26 12.86
CA LEU A 149 -1.52 -0.64 11.88
C LEU A 149 -2.56 0.45 11.67
N GLY A 150 -2.95 1.19 12.72
CA GLY A 150 -3.82 2.36 12.57
C GLY A 150 -3.19 3.46 11.72
N PHE A 151 -1.91 3.77 11.92
CA PHE A 151 -1.21 4.72 11.07
C PHE A 151 -1.02 4.22 9.64
N MET A 152 -0.76 2.93 9.45
CA MET A 152 -0.72 2.33 8.12
C MET A 152 -2.09 2.41 7.44
N TYR A 153 -3.18 2.17 8.18
CA TYR A 153 -4.53 2.28 7.65
C TYR A 153 -4.86 3.69 7.16
N ILE A 154 -4.39 4.72 7.87
CA ILE A 154 -4.56 6.13 7.45
C ILE A 154 -3.76 6.42 6.18
N ARG A 155 -2.56 5.84 6.07
CA ARG A 155 -1.65 6.07 4.95
C ARG A 155 -2.18 5.52 3.63
N TYR A 156 -2.78 4.34 3.65
CA TYR A 156 -3.17 3.56 2.48
C TYR A 156 -4.61 3.86 2.03
#